data_AF-A0A6L7MC09-F1
#
_entry.id   AF-A0A6L7MC09-F1
#
_cell.length_a   1.000
_cell.length_b   1.000
_cell.length_c   1.000
_cell.angle_alpha   90.00
_cell.angle_beta   90.00
_cell.angle_gamma   90.00
#
_symmetry.space_group_name_H-M   'P 1'
#
loop_
_entity.id
_entity.type
_entity.pdbx_description
1 polymer ?
#
loop_
_entity_poly.entity_id
_entity_poly.type
_entity_poly.pdbx_seq_one_letter_code
_entity_poly.pdbx_strand_id
1 'polypeptide(L)'
;MGFRCGIVGLPNVGKSTLFNALTAARIAAENYPFCTIDPNVGVVPVPDARLTTLAQIADPEKIIPTTIEFVDIAGLVAGASKGEGLGNQFLGHIRETDAIAHVIRC
;
A
#
# COMPACT_ATOMS: atom_id res chain seq x y z
N MET A 1 -15.88 -4.20 4.69
CA MET A 1 -14.63 -4.10 5.47
C MET A 1 -13.57 -4.85 4.70
N GLY A 2 -12.66 -4.14 4.05
CA GLY A 2 -11.50 -4.72 3.36
C GLY A 2 -10.26 -4.61 4.25
N PHE A 3 -9.31 -5.53 4.08
CA PHE A 3 -8.04 -5.51 4.80
C PHE A 3 -7.09 -4.49 4.17
N ARG A 4 -6.59 -3.55 4.97
CA ARG A 4 -5.69 -2.46 4.55
C ARG A 4 -4.29 -2.63 5.10
N CYS A 5 -3.31 -2.68 4.21
CA CYS A 5 -1.90 -2.75 4.54
C CYS A 5 -1.20 -1.42 4.20
N GLY A 6 -0.73 -0.72 5.22
CA GLY A 6 0.05 0.51 5.08
C GLY A 6 1.51 0.23 4.78
N ILE A 7 2.01 0.71 3.64
CA ILE A 7 3.43 0.65 3.30
C ILE A 7 4.12 1.86 3.92
N VAL A 8 5.09 1.60 4.80
CA VAL A 8 5.88 2.63 5.48
C VAL A 8 7.37 2.44 5.24
N GLY A 9 8.13 3.51 5.39
CA GLY A 9 9.58 3.49 5.29
C GLY A 9 10.16 4.89 5.30
N LEU A 10 11.49 4.97 5.43
CA LEU A 10 12.21 6.23 5.27
C LEU A 10 12.14 6.73 3.81
N PRO A 11 12.41 8.03 3.56
CA PRO A 11 12.57 8.52 2.21
C PRO A 11 13.61 7.70 1.41
N ASN A 12 13.36 7.48 0.12
CA ASN A 12 14.28 6.83 -0.82
C ASN A 12 14.63 5.36 -0.54
N VAL A 13 13.80 4.61 0.21
CA VAL A 13 13.98 3.16 0.44
C VAL A 13 13.35 2.27 -0.63
N GLY A 14 12.73 2.85 -1.66
CA GLY A 14 12.03 2.09 -2.72
C GLY A 14 10.54 1.85 -2.47
N LYS A 15 9.94 2.51 -1.46
CA LYS A 15 8.52 2.40 -1.11
C LYS A 15 7.56 2.60 -2.30
N SER A 16 7.68 3.72 -3.01
CA SER A 16 6.81 4.02 -4.16
C SER A 16 7.05 3.07 -5.35
N THR A 17 8.28 2.57 -5.52
CA THR A 17 8.59 1.54 -6.52
C THR A 17 7.87 0.23 -6.20
N LEU A 18 7.91 -0.21 -4.94
CA LEU A 18 7.18 -1.41 -4.49
C LEU A 18 5.67 -1.23 -4.63
N PHE A 19 5.13 -0.08 -4.23
CA PHE A 19 3.70 0.21 -4.36
C PHE A 19 3.23 0.14 -5.81
N ASN A 20 3.96 0.78 -6.74
CA ASN A 20 3.63 0.76 -8.17
C ASN A 20 3.72 -0.66 -8.74
N ALA A 21 4.69 -1.47 -8.29
CA ALA A 21 4.82 -2.86 -8.71
C ALA A 21 3.65 -3.73 -8.23
N LEU A 22 3.19 -3.52 -6.99
CA LEU A 22 2.07 -4.27 -6.41
C LEU A 22 0.73 -3.90 -7.06
N THR A 23 0.50 -2.62 -7.32
CA THR A 23 -0.82 -2.10 -7.72
C THR A 23 -1.00 -2.00 -9.23
N ALA A 24 0.07 -2.22 -10.01
CA ALA A 24 0.15 -1.89 -11.43
C ALA A 24 -0.29 -0.44 -11.75
N ALA A 25 -0.42 0.41 -10.72
CA ALA A 25 -0.82 1.80 -10.84
C ALA A 25 0.37 2.58 -11.36
N ARG A 26 0.20 3.26 -12.49
CA ARG A 26 1.17 4.24 -12.99
C ARG A 26 1.03 5.53 -12.19
N ILE A 27 1.35 5.49 -10.90
CA ILE A 27 1.42 6.72 -10.10
C ILE A 27 2.68 7.46 -10.53
N ALA A 28 2.50 8.71 -10.99
CA ALA A 28 3.59 9.57 -11.38
C ALA A 28 4.52 9.75 -10.17
N ALA A 29 5.73 9.21 -10.27
CA ALA A 29 6.79 9.39 -9.29
C ALA A 29 7.38 10.81 -9.46
N GLU A 30 6.57 11.84 -9.19
CA GLU A 30 7.05 13.21 -9.18
C GLU A 30 7.71 13.50 -7.84
N ASN A 31 9.03 13.71 -7.87
CA ASN A 31 9.86 14.07 -6.73
C ASN A 31 9.61 15.52 -6.26
N TYR A 32 8.38 15.85 -5.88
CA TYR A 32 8.11 17.09 -5.16
C TYR A 32 7.99 16.79 -3.66
N PRO A 33 8.84 17.40 -2.81
CA PRO A 33 8.53 17.41 -1.39
C PRO A 33 7.17 18.12 -1.26
N PHE A 34 6.25 17.54 -0.48
CA PHE A 34 4.91 18.08 -0.13
C PHE A 34 3.68 17.68 -0.98
N CYS A 35 3.76 16.82 -2.01
CA CYS A 35 2.55 16.37 -2.72
C CYS A 35 2.13 14.93 -2.40
N THR A 36 1.31 14.75 -1.36
CA THR A 36 0.17 13.81 -1.31
C THR A 36 -0.60 14.13 -0.02
N ILE A 37 -1.66 14.92 -0.13
CA ILE A 37 -2.57 15.21 1.00
C ILE A 37 -3.39 13.96 1.34
N ASP A 38 -3.72 13.15 0.33
CA ASP A 38 -4.36 11.83 0.48
C ASP A 38 -3.37 10.71 0.15
N PRO A 39 -3.36 9.60 0.91
CA PRO A 39 -2.47 8.48 0.66
C PRO A 39 -2.88 7.74 -0.62
N ASN A 40 -1.91 7.26 -1.40
CA ASN A 40 -2.23 6.47 -2.59
C ASN A 40 -2.78 5.11 -2.16
N VAL A 41 -3.97 4.73 -2.64
CA VAL A 41 -4.58 3.43 -2.35
C VAL A 41 -4.61 2.58 -3.62
N GLY A 42 -4.23 1.32 -3.52
CA GLY A 42 -4.33 0.37 -4.63
C GLY A 42 -4.82 -1.00 -4.17
N VAL A 43 -5.65 -1.63 -5.00
CA VAL A 43 -6.26 -2.93 -4.71
C VAL A 43 -5.53 -4.01 -5.48
N VAL A 44 -5.07 -5.03 -4.77
CA VAL A 44 -4.24 -6.11 -5.34
C VAL A 44 -4.94 -7.45 -5.10
N PRO A 45 -5.16 -8.28 -6.16
CA PRO A 45 -5.70 -9.61 -5.98
C PRO A 45 -4.69 -10.52 -5.28
N VAL A 46 -5.16 -11.32 -4.33
CA VAL A 46 -4.30 -12.27 -3.62
C VAL A 46 -4.02 -13.48 -4.53
N PRO A 47 -2.74 -13.78 -4.82
CA PRO A 47 -2.40 -14.96 -5.62
C PRO A 47 -2.71 -16.23 -4.82
N ASP A 48 -3.64 -17.04 -5.32
CA ASP A 48 -4.05 -18.30 -4.69
C ASP A 48 -4.18 -19.42 -5.74
N ALA A 49 -3.23 -20.36 -5.73
CA ALA A 49 -3.21 -21.50 -6.65
C ALA A 49 -4.42 -22.45 -6.45
N ARG A 50 -5.07 -22.41 -5.28
CA ARG A 50 -6.26 -23.22 -5.00
C ARG A 50 -7.44 -22.78 -5.86
N LEU A 51 -7.58 -21.48 -6.13
CA LEU A 51 -8.63 -20.97 -7.01
C LEU A 51 -8.51 -21.55 -8.43
N THR A 52 -7.29 -21.62 -8.96
CA THR A 52 -7.02 -22.23 -10.26
C THR A 52 -7.36 -23.72 -10.26
N THR A 53 -6.99 -24.44 -9.19
CA THR A 53 -7.28 -25.88 -9.05
C THR A 53 -8.79 -26.13 -9.00
N LEU A 54 -9.53 -25.33 -8.23
CA LEU A 54 -10.99 -25.43 -8.14
C LEU A 54 -11.68 -25.07 -9.46
N ALA A 55 -11.18 -24.06 -10.17
CA ALA A 55 -11.72 -23.66 -11.46
C ALA A 55 -11.58 -24.77 -12.52
N GLN A 56 -10.50 -25.56 -12.48
CA GLN A 56 -10.34 -26.73 -13.36
C GLN A 56 -11.35 -27.85 -13.08
N ILE A 57 -11.85 -27.95 -11.85
CA ILE A 57 -12.82 -28.98 -11.43
C ILE A 57 -14.25 -28.52 -11.71
N ALA A 58 -14.55 -27.26 -11.41
CA ALA A 58 -15.91 -26.73 -11.41
C ALA A 58 -16.29 -25.99 -12.70
N ASP A 59 -15.31 -25.66 -13.56
CA ASP A 59 -15.46 -24.90 -14.81
C ASP A 59 -16.38 -23.67 -14.69
N PRO A 60 -16.09 -22.72 -13.78
CA PRO A 60 -16.92 -21.54 -13.59
C PRO A 60 -16.74 -20.53 -14.73
N GLU A 61 -17.79 -19.76 -15.04
CA GLU A 61 -17.71 -18.66 -16.01
C GLU A 61 -16.65 -17.61 -15.63
N LYS A 62 -16.39 -17.42 -14.33
CA LYS A 62 -15.43 -16.45 -13.81
C LYS A 62 -14.76 -16.91 -12.52
N ILE A 63 -13.46 -16.63 -12.41
CA ILE A 63 -12.70 -16.75 -11.16
C ILE A 63 -12.59 -15.36 -10.52
N ILE A 64 -13.02 -15.25 -9.26
CA ILE A 64 -12.98 -13.98 -8.51
C ILE A 64 -12.03 -14.17 -7.31
N PRO A 65 -10.80 -13.61 -7.35
CA PRO A 65 -9.89 -13.67 -6.22
C PRO A 65 -10.33 -12.72 -5.10
N THR A 66 -9.92 -13.04 -3.87
CA THR A 66 -9.95 -12.06 -2.79
C THR A 66 -8.92 -10.95 -3.03
N THR A 67 -9.12 -9.78 -2.44
CA THR A 67 -8.28 -8.61 -2.65
C THR A 67 -7.75 -8.05 -1.33
N ILE A 68 -6.61 -7.36 -1.41
CA ILE A 68 -6.02 -6.58 -0.33
C ILE A 68 -5.85 -5.14 -0.80
N GLU A 69 -6.16 -4.18 0.06
CA GLU A 69 -5.87 -2.76 -0.16
C GLU A 69 -4.47 -2.44 0.37
N PHE A 70 -3.59 -1.95 -0.50
CA PHE A 70 -2.32 -1.34 -0.10
C PHE A 70 -2.47 0.17 -0.06
N VAL A 71 -1.93 0.78 0.99
CA VAL A 71 -1.95 2.23 1.20
C VAL A 71 -0.50 2.71 1.23
N ASP A 72 -0.09 3.55 0.28
CA ASP A 72 1.21 4.19 0.29
C ASP A 72 1.21 5.36 1.27
N ILE A 73 1.83 5.15 2.43
CA ILE A 73 1.92 6.19 3.45
C ILE A 73 3.17 7.03 3.16
N ALA A 74 3.04 8.35 3.10
CA ALA A 74 4.16 9.28 2.88
C ALA A 74 5.33 8.99 3.84
N GLY A 75 6.57 9.29 3.46
CA GLY A 75 7.76 8.85 4.22
C GLY A 75 7.78 9.32 5.68
N LEU A 76 8.29 8.46 6.57
CA LEU A 76 8.53 8.79 7.99
C LEU A 76 9.54 9.95 8.09
N VAL A 77 9.08 11.13 8.51
CA VAL A 77 9.97 12.26 8.80
C VAL A 77 10.25 12.30 10.30
N ALA A 78 11.52 12.49 10.66
CA ALA A 78 11.92 12.67 12.05
C ALA A 78 11.14 13.83 12.68
N GLY A 79 10.59 13.63 13.87
CA GLY A 79 9.81 14.66 14.56
C GLY A 79 8.30 14.61 14.32
N ALA A 80 7.78 13.66 13.53
CA ALA A 80 6.34 13.52 13.29
C ALA A 80 5.48 13.42 14.56
N SER A 81 6.02 12.84 15.64
CA SER A 81 5.35 12.71 16.94
C SER A 81 5.35 13.97 17.81
N LYS A 82 6.10 15.01 17.41
CA LYS A 82 6.21 16.28 18.18
C LYS A 82 5.21 17.34 17.71
N GLY A 83 4.39 17.04 16.71
CA GLY A 83 3.35 17.96 16.22
C GLY A 83 3.86 19.13 15.37
N GLU A 84 5.16 19.19 15.06
CA GLU A 84 5.71 20.16 14.14
C GLU A 84 5.40 19.73 12.69
N GLY A 85 4.37 20.33 12.08
CA GLY A 85 4.00 20.12 10.66
C GLY A 85 2.99 18.99 10.39
N LEU A 86 3.13 18.32 9.23
CA LEU A 86 2.21 17.30 8.69
C LEU A 86 2.31 15.92 9.40
N GLY A 87 3.15 15.78 10.43
CA GLY A 87 3.42 14.51 11.11
C GLY A 87 2.20 13.83 11.76
N ASN A 88 1.25 14.62 12.27
CA ASN A 88 0.01 14.08 12.86
C ASN A 88 -0.93 13.50 11.80
N GLN A 89 -0.98 14.07 10.60
CA GLN A 89 -1.78 13.52 9.49
C GLN A 89 -1.19 12.17 9.04
N PHE A 90 0.14 12.08 8.98
CA PHE A 90 0.84 10.83 8.71
C PHE A 90 0.51 9.73 9.74
N LEU A 91 0.55 10.03 11.04
CA LEU A 91 0.15 9.07 12.08
C LEU A 91 -1.34 8.71 12.01
N GLY A 92 -2.19 9.63 11.54
CA GLY A 92 -3.59 9.38 11.19
C GLY A 92 -3.72 8.29 10.13
N HIS A 93 -2.99 8.42 9.01
CA HIS A 93 -3.03 7.41 7.94
C HIS A 93 -2.57 6.03 8.40
N ILE A 94 -1.55 5.93 9.28
CA ILE A 94 -1.15 4.64 9.86
C ILE A 94 -2.29 4.02 10.69
N ARG A 95 -3.01 4.83 11.48
CA ARG A 95 -4.12 4.35 12.31
C ARG A 95 -5.30 3.81 11.52
N GLU A 96 -5.42 4.20 10.25
CA GLU A 96 -6.49 3.76 9.34
C GLU A 96 -6.16 2.44 8.63
N THR A 97 -4.99 1.86 8.90
CA THR A 97 -4.55 0.56 8.36
C THR A 97 -4.64 -0.56 9.39
N ASP A 98 -4.89 -1.78 8.92
CA ASP A 98 -4.97 -2.98 9.76
C ASP A 98 -3.59 -3.62 9.99
N ALA A 99 -2.66 -3.39 9.06
CA ALA A 99 -1.29 -3.92 9.12
C ALA A 99 -0.28 -2.96 8.51
N ILE A 100 0.99 -3.08 8.93
CA ILE A 100 2.11 -2.26 8.44
C ILE A 100 3.11 -3.15 7.68
N ALA A 101 3.42 -2.78 6.45
CA ALA A 101 4.53 -3.30 5.66
C ALA A 101 5.70 -2.31 5.70
N HIS A 102 6.73 -2.61 6.48
CA HIS A 102 7.89 -1.72 6.62
C HIS A 102 8.98 -2.05 5.59
N VAL A 103 9.24 -1.12 4.68
CA VAL A 103 10.28 -1.23 3.66
C VAL A 103 11.62 -0.75 4.21
N ILE A 104 12.61 -1.65 4.21
CA ILE A 104 13.97 -1.40 4.69
C ILE A 104 14.93 -1.57 3.52
N ARG A 105 15.80 -0.58 3.29
CA ARG A 105 16.85 -0.67 2.27
C ARG A 105 18.00 -1.56 2.79
N CYS A 106 18.28 -2.64 2.08
CA CYS A 106 19.42 -3.54 2.31
C CYS A 106 20.62 -3.21 1.42
#